data_AF-A0A1S1LTV5-F1
#
_entry.id   AF-A0A1S1LTV5-F1
#
_cell.length_a   1.000
_cell.length_b   1.000
_cell.length_c   1.000
_cell.angle_alpha   90.00
_cell.angle_beta   90.00
_cell.angle_gamma   90.00
#
_symmetry.space_group_name_H-M   'P 1'
#
loop_
_entity.id
_entity.type
_entity.pdbx_description
1 polymer ?
#
loop_
_entity_poly.entity_id
_entity_poly.type
_entity_poly.pdbx_seq_one_letter_code
_entity_poly.pdbx_strand_id
1 'polypeptide(L)'
;MFATLGSPQDRIWPGTDWSPMILDRLLADGASGGHGSIRYTCTAYLPGRFAEFTFDSVNGNVIDGRHVFEAVPRHAGVLLRHTLDLECSASDWIKLKALVIPAHDAVVEQLLDNIERSITGTVTDPHRWGLRVLLIRRLFGLPTTMAPWSDT
;
A
#
# COMPACT_ATOMS: atom_id res chain seq x y z
N MET A 1 1.52 4.82 -14.10
CA MET A 1 1.23 5.06 -12.68
C MET A 1 1.87 4.00 -11.80
N PHE A 2 1.43 2.73 -11.83
CA PHE A 2 1.96 1.67 -10.94
C PHE A 2 3.29 1.04 -11.37
N ALA A 3 3.84 1.38 -12.53
CA ALA A 3 4.91 0.62 -13.19
C ALA A 3 6.21 0.46 -12.38
N THR A 4 6.51 1.41 -11.48
CA THR A 4 7.70 1.36 -10.62
C THR A 4 7.42 0.81 -9.22
N LEU A 5 6.18 0.43 -8.90
CA LEU A 5 5.80 -0.08 -7.59
C LEU A 5 6.66 -1.30 -7.23
N GLY A 6 7.29 -1.27 -6.07
CA GLY A 6 8.18 -2.31 -5.57
C GLY A 6 9.54 -2.41 -6.27
N SER A 7 9.86 -1.50 -7.19
CA SER A 7 11.18 -1.42 -7.84
C SER A 7 12.12 -0.48 -7.08
N PRO A 8 13.43 -0.47 -7.37
CA PRO A 8 14.34 0.55 -6.83
C PRO A 8 14.00 2.00 -7.24
N GLN A 9 13.14 2.19 -8.25
CA GLN A 9 12.63 3.48 -8.70
C GLN A 9 11.21 3.76 -8.20
N ASP A 10 10.72 2.99 -7.21
CA ASP A 10 9.42 3.23 -6.60
C ASP A 10 9.40 4.59 -5.90
N ARG A 11 8.50 5.45 -6.36
CA ARG A 11 8.26 6.78 -5.82
C ARG A 11 6.86 6.90 -5.20
N ILE A 12 6.05 5.85 -5.28
CA ILE A 12 4.65 5.88 -4.85
C ILE A 12 4.44 5.10 -3.55
N TRP A 13 5.21 4.05 -3.29
CA TRP A 13 5.17 3.39 -1.97
C TRP A 13 5.86 4.26 -0.90
N PRO A 14 5.23 4.50 0.27
CA PRO A 14 5.79 5.32 1.33
C PRO A 14 6.85 4.58 2.17
N GLY A 15 7.90 4.09 1.51
CA GLY A 15 8.93 3.22 2.10
C GLY A 15 9.86 3.86 3.13
N THR A 16 9.83 5.19 3.28
CA THR A 16 10.56 5.90 4.35
C THR A 16 9.83 5.79 5.68
N ASP A 17 8.49 5.87 5.65
CA ASP A 17 7.64 5.83 6.83
C ASP A 17 7.21 4.40 7.19
N TRP A 18 7.15 3.50 6.21
CA TRP A 18 6.68 2.12 6.33
C TRP A 18 7.71 1.15 5.77
N SER A 19 7.61 -0.14 6.11
CA SER A 19 8.49 -1.13 5.49
C SER A 19 8.39 -1.03 3.96
N PRO A 20 9.52 -0.92 3.24
CA PRO A 20 9.48 -0.75 1.80
C PRO A 20 8.84 -1.98 1.15
N MET A 21 8.01 -1.73 0.13
CA MET A 21 7.59 -2.76 -0.79
C MET A 21 8.73 -3.05 -1.76
N ILE A 22 9.07 -4.31 -1.92
CA ILE A 22 10.14 -4.77 -2.82
C ILE A 22 9.60 -5.98 -3.60
N LEU A 23 9.67 -5.91 -4.93
CA LEU A 23 9.40 -7.02 -5.83
C LEU A 23 10.72 -7.59 -6.37
N ASP A 24 10.70 -8.87 -6.73
CA ASP A 24 11.84 -9.60 -7.28
C ASP A 24 12.20 -9.18 -8.72
N ARG A 25 11.26 -8.51 -9.39
CA ARG A 25 11.37 -7.96 -10.74
C ARG A 25 10.44 -6.76 -10.90
N LEU A 26 10.51 -6.08 -12.04
CA LEU A 26 9.56 -5.03 -12.39
C LEU A 26 8.12 -5.56 -12.39
N LEU A 27 7.17 -4.69 -12.03
CA LEU A 27 5.76 -5.06 -11.94
C LEU A 27 5.24 -5.63 -13.26
N ALA A 28 4.84 -6.91 -13.19
CA ALA A 28 4.25 -7.71 -14.26
C ALA A 28 3.58 -8.94 -13.63
N ASP A 29 2.77 -9.67 -14.41
CA ASP A 29 2.20 -10.94 -13.99
C ASP A 29 3.31 -11.90 -13.51
N GLY A 30 3.12 -12.48 -12.32
CA GLY A 30 4.06 -13.37 -11.66
C GLY A 30 5.21 -12.68 -10.90
N ALA A 31 5.30 -11.35 -10.89
CA ALA A 31 6.25 -10.64 -10.05
C ALA A 31 5.92 -10.87 -8.56
N SER A 32 6.90 -11.29 -7.77
CA SER A 32 6.68 -11.68 -6.37
C SER A 32 7.49 -10.83 -5.41
N GLY A 33 7.01 -10.64 -4.19
CA GLY A 33 7.73 -9.86 -3.20
C GLY A 33 6.87 -9.54 -1.99
N GLY A 34 6.97 -8.32 -1.50
CA GLY A 34 6.17 -7.89 -0.36
C GLY A 34 6.73 -6.71 0.39
N HIS A 35 6.20 -6.47 1.59
CA HIS A 35 6.68 -5.45 2.51
C HIS A 35 6.65 -5.99 3.94
N GLY A 36 7.68 -5.68 4.73
CA GLY A 36 7.79 -6.19 6.10
C GLY A 36 7.71 -7.72 6.15
N SER A 37 6.72 -8.27 6.86
CA SER A 37 6.42 -9.71 6.94
C SER A 37 5.27 -10.18 6.03
N ILE A 38 4.78 -9.31 5.16
CA ILE A 38 3.69 -9.59 4.21
C ILE A 38 4.32 -9.98 2.87
N ARG A 39 3.86 -11.08 2.28
CA ARG A 39 4.31 -11.60 0.98
C ARG A 39 3.13 -11.75 0.04
N TYR A 40 3.33 -11.40 -1.23
CA TYR A 40 2.34 -11.51 -2.29
C TYR A 40 2.98 -11.62 -3.68
N THR A 41 2.21 -12.17 -4.60
CA THR A 41 2.51 -12.25 -6.03
C THR A 41 1.54 -11.40 -6.83
N CYS A 42 2.04 -10.66 -7.81
CA CYS A 42 1.21 -9.97 -8.78
C CYS A 42 0.54 -10.99 -9.71
N THR A 43 -0.77 -11.13 -9.61
CA THR A 43 -1.55 -12.14 -10.35
C THR A 43 -2.17 -11.60 -11.63
N ALA A 44 -2.34 -10.28 -11.72
CA ALA A 44 -2.81 -9.61 -12.92
C ALA A 44 -2.33 -8.16 -12.99
N TYR A 45 -1.81 -7.75 -14.13
CA TYR A 45 -1.31 -6.40 -14.37
C TYR A 45 -1.71 -5.87 -15.74
N LEU A 46 -2.32 -4.69 -15.75
CA LEU A 46 -2.54 -3.88 -16.96
C LEU A 46 -1.84 -2.54 -16.77
N PRO A 47 -0.76 -2.26 -17.54
CA PRO A 47 0.03 -1.05 -17.38
C PRO A 47 -0.80 0.23 -17.29
N GLY A 48 -0.61 0.95 -16.19
CA GLY A 48 -1.29 2.23 -15.92
C GLY A 48 -2.78 2.14 -15.60
N ARG A 49 -3.37 0.94 -15.50
CA ARG A 49 -4.81 0.75 -15.29
C ARG A 49 -5.14 -0.16 -14.13
N PHE A 50 -4.37 -1.22 -13.92
CA PHE A 50 -4.73 -2.27 -12.96
C PHE A 50 -3.49 -2.99 -12.46
N ALA A 51 -3.44 -3.30 -11.17
CA ALA A 51 -2.49 -4.23 -10.59
C ALA A 51 -3.19 -5.00 -9.45
N GLU A 52 -3.18 -6.32 -9.51
CA GLU A 52 -3.65 -7.21 -8.46
C GLU A 52 -2.47 -7.97 -7.87
N PHE A 53 -2.47 -8.09 -6.54
CA PHE A 53 -1.53 -8.88 -5.77
C PHE A 53 -2.30 -9.84 -4.87
N THR A 54 -2.14 -11.14 -5.08
CA THR A 54 -2.68 -12.17 -4.19
C THR A 54 -1.69 -12.41 -3.05
N PHE A 55 -2.20 -12.51 -1.82
CA PHE A 55 -1.35 -12.82 -0.67
C PHE A 55 -0.78 -14.23 -0.76
N ASP A 56 0.52 -14.35 -0.49
CA ASP A 56 1.17 -15.64 -0.27
C ASP A 56 1.16 -15.98 1.22
N SER A 57 1.60 -15.02 2.05
CA SER A 57 1.64 -15.18 3.49
C SER A 57 1.75 -13.87 4.27
N VAL A 58 1.31 -13.92 5.52
CA VAL A 58 1.51 -12.86 6.51
C VAL A 58 2.10 -13.48 7.77
N ASN A 59 3.28 -13.02 8.17
CA ASN A 59 4.07 -13.64 9.25
C ASN A 59 4.29 -15.15 9.04
N GLY A 60 4.45 -15.58 7.79
CA GLY A 60 4.66 -16.98 7.41
C GLY A 60 3.39 -17.85 7.38
N ASN A 61 2.22 -17.31 7.69
CA ASN A 61 0.95 -18.03 7.56
C ASN A 61 0.30 -17.70 6.24
N VAL A 62 -0.22 -18.70 5.53
CA VAL A 62 -0.96 -18.50 4.28
C VAL A 62 -2.23 -17.70 4.57
N ILE A 63 -2.50 -16.70 3.73
CA ILE A 63 -3.70 -15.85 3.81
C ILE A 63 -4.41 -15.95 2.46
N ASP A 64 -5.73 -16.15 2.51
CA ASP A 64 -6.56 -16.05 1.32
C ASP A 64 -7.07 -14.60 1.19
N GLY A 65 -6.68 -13.95 0.10
CA GLY A 65 -7.07 -12.59 -0.20
C GLY A 65 -6.12 -11.89 -1.16
N ARG A 66 -6.38 -10.61 -1.39
CA ARG A 66 -5.67 -9.81 -2.39
C ARG A 66 -5.72 -8.32 -2.11
N HIS A 67 -4.76 -7.62 -2.69
CA HIS A 67 -4.79 -6.19 -2.93
C HIS A 67 -5.06 -5.92 -4.41
N VAL A 68 -5.95 -4.97 -4.68
CA VAL A 68 -6.23 -4.51 -6.05
C VAL A 68 -6.05 -3.00 -6.10
N PHE A 69 -5.24 -2.54 -7.05
CA PHE A 69 -5.10 -1.13 -7.41
C PHE A 69 -5.69 -0.90 -8.80
N GLU A 70 -6.61 0.06 -8.90
CA GLU A 70 -7.27 0.42 -10.14
C GLU A 70 -7.12 1.91 -10.44
N ALA A 71 -6.86 2.23 -11.70
CA ALA A 71 -6.96 3.57 -12.26
C ALA A 71 -8.13 3.59 -13.25
N VAL A 72 -9.28 4.08 -12.78
CA VAL A 72 -10.55 4.07 -13.51
C VAL A 72 -10.77 5.43 -14.17
N PRO A 73 -10.77 5.50 -15.52
CA PRO A 73 -11.06 6.75 -16.22
C PRO A 73 -12.45 7.29 -15.86
N ARG A 74 -12.55 8.60 -15.62
CA ARG A 74 -13.78 9.35 -15.39
C ARG A 74 -13.82 10.56 -16.32
N HIS A 75 -15.00 11.16 -16.47
CA HIS A 75 -15.17 12.34 -17.35
C HIS A 75 -14.20 13.49 -17.01
N ALA A 76 -13.93 13.71 -15.72
CA ALA A 76 -13.06 14.79 -15.23
C ALA A 76 -11.79 14.27 -14.53
N GLY A 77 -11.18 13.20 -15.04
CA GLY A 77 -9.90 12.69 -14.53
C GLY A 77 -9.87 11.18 -14.34
N VAL A 78 -9.18 10.72 -13.30
CA VAL A 78 -9.00 9.31 -12.98
C VAL A 78 -9.39 9.08 -11.53
N LEU A 79 -10.26 8.11 -11.28
CA LEU A 79 -10.49 7.59 -9.93
C LEU A 79 -9.44 6.52 -9.65
N LEU A 80 -8.66 6.73 -8.60
CA LEU A 80 -7.80 5.70 -8.05
C LEU A 80 -8.57 4.94 -6.98
N ARG A 81 -8.56 3.61 -7.07
CA ARG A 81 -9.17 2.73 -6.08
C ARG A 81 -8.15 1.73 -5.60
N HIS A 82 -8.08 1.60 -4.28
CA HIS A 82 -7.49 0.44 -3.63
C HIS A 82 -8.62 -0.44 -3.07
N THR A 83 -8.48 -1.75 -3.24
CA THR A 83 -9.36 -2.75 -2.61
C THR A 83 -8.48 -3.74 -1.86
N LEU A 84 -8.82 -3.98 -0.60
CA LEU A 84 -8.32 -5.09 0.19
C LEU A 84 -9.47 -6.10 0.36
N ASP A 85 -9.24 -7.32 -0.09
CA ASP A 85 -10.17 -8.42 -0.02
C ASP A 85 -9.51 -9.56 0.76
N LEU A 86 -10.15 -10.07 1.82
CA LEU A 86 -9.56 -11.02 2.76
C LEU A 86 -10.61 -11.99 3.29
N GLU A 87 -10.31 -13.29 3.20
CA GLU A 87 -11.03 -14.33 3.92
C GLU A 87 -10.34 -14.57 5.27
N CYS A 88 -11.10 -14.49 6.36
CA CYS A 88 -10.54 -14.65 7.70
C CYS A 88 -11.56 -15.15 8.72
N SER A 89 -11.07 -15.75 9.81
CA SER A 89 -11.92 -16.14 10.93
C SER A 89 -12.51 -14.90 11.63
N ALA A 90 -13.62 -15.08 12.36
CA ALA A 90 -14.22 -13.98 13.12
C ALA A 90 -13.24 -13.34 14.14
N SER A 91 -12.37 -14.15 14.76
CA SER A 91 -11.33 -13.64 15.67
C SER A 91 -10.25 -12.84 14.96
N ASP A 92 -9.85 -13.26 13.75
CA ASP A 92 -8.85 -12.54 12.97
C ASP A 92 -9.44 -11.25 12.42
N TRP A 93 -10.71 -11.25 12.02
CA TRP A 93 -11.43 -10.05 11.62
C TRP A 93 -11.42 -8.96 12.71
N ILE A 94 -11.63 -9.33 13.97
CA ILE A 94 -11.56 -8.38 15.10
C ILE A 94 -10.16 -7.78 15.21
N LYS A 95 -9.11 -8.61 15.16
CA LYS A 95 -7.71 -8.15 15.22
C LYS A 95 -7.38 -7.24 14.03
N LEU A 96 -7.81 -7.62 12.82
CA LEU A 96 -7.61 -6.85 11.60
C LEU A 96 -8.24 -5.47 11.75
N LYS A 97 -9.53 -5.40 12.11
CA LYS A 97 -10.25 -4.13 12.28
C LYS A 97 -9.66 -3.23 13.36
N ALA A 98 -9.18 -3.80 14.46
CA ALA A 98 -8.68 -3.03 15.59
C ALA A 98 -7.27 -2.48 15.36
N LEU A 99 -6.40 -3.23 14.68
CA LEU A 99 -4.96 -2.94 14.61
C LEU A 99 -4.43 -2.79 13.19
N VAL A 100 -4.76 -3.73 12.31
CA VAL A 100 -4.14 -3.81 10.98
C VAL A 100 -4.75 -2.78 10.04
N ILE A 101 -6.07 -2.69 9.96
CA ILE A 101 -6.78 -1.78 9.05
C ILE A 101 -6.41 -0.32 9.29
N PRO A 102 -6.38 0.22 10.53
CA PRO A 102 -5.96 1.62 10.73
C PRO A 102 -4.54 1.92 10.24
N ALA A 103 -3.60 1.01 10.45
CA ALA A 103 -2.22 1.19 9.98
C ALA A 103 -2.12 1.02 8.46
N HIS A 104 -2.82 0.02 7.91
CA HIS A 104 -2.93 -0.24 6.49
C HIS A 104 -3.50 0.97 5.74
N ASP A 105 -4.61 1.53 6.22
CA ASP A 105 -5.26 2.68 5.60
C ASP A 105 -4.28 3.87 5.58
N ALA A 106 -3.51 4.10 6.64
CA ALA A 106 -2.50 5.15 6.65
C ALA A 106 -1.36 4.94 5.64
N VAL A 107 -0.99 3.69 5.32
CA VAL A 107 -0.05 3.37 4.22
C VAL A 107 -0.69 3.72 2.89
N VAL A 108 -1.93 3.30 2.67
CA VAL A 108 -2.66 3.51 1.40
C VAL A 108 -2.92 4.98 1.15
N GLU A 109 -3.35 5.76 2.15
CA GLU A 109 -3.56 7.20 2.01
C GLU A 109 -2.27 7.93 1.66
N GLN A 110 -1.14 7.61 2.31
CA GLN A 110 0.16 8.17 1.91
C GLN A 110 0.60 7.74 0.51
N LEU A 111 0.31 6.50 0.11
CA LEU A 111 0.57 6.03 -1.24
C LEU A 111 -0.24 6.83 -2.28
N LEU A 112 -1.51 7.13 -1.97
CA LEU A 112 -2.37 7.95 -2.83
C LEU A 112 -1.88 9.39 -2.90
N ASP A 113 -1.45 9.99 -1.79
CA ASP A 113 -0.81 11.31 -1.78
C ASP A 113 0.47 11.34 -2.64
N ASN A 114 1.32 10.31 -2.53
CA ASN A 114 2.53 10.19 -3.36
C ASN A 114 2.19 10.14 -4.85
N ILE A 115 1.11 9.42 -5.20
CA ILE A 115 0.63 9.37 -6.58
C ILE A 115 0.09 10.73 -7.03
N GLU A 116 -0.74 11.41 -6.24
CA GLU A 116 -1.25 12.75 -6.58
C GLU A 116 -0.09 13.70 -6.85
N ARG A 117 0.88 13.75 -5.93
CA ARG A 117 2.08 14.58 -6.07
C ARG A 117 2.88 14.24 -7.32
N SER A 118 3.05 12.95 -7.62
CA SER A 118 3.81 12.51 -8.80
C SER A 118 3.20 12.96 -10.12
N ILE A 119 1.89 13.23 -10.15
CA ILE A 119 1.13 13.62 -11.33
C ILE A 119 0.95 15.14 -11.39
N THR A 120 0.62 15.78 -10.28
CA THR A 120 0.20 17.20 -10.23
C THR A 120 1.29 18.13 -9.69
N GLY A 121 2.34 17.58 -9.06
CA GLY A 121 3.39 18.32 -8.37
C GLY A 121 3.05 18.71 -6.92
N THR A 122 1.80 18.57 -6.49
CA THR A 122 1.33 18.94 -5.14
C THR A 122 0.31 17.93 -4.61
N VAL A 123 -0.04 18.01 -3.33
CA VAL A 123 -1.15 17.23 -2.75
C VAL A 123 -2.15 18.22 -2.18
N THR A 124 -3.41 18.11 -2.62
CA THR A 124 -4.46 19.08 -2.27
C THR A 124 -4.82 19.00 -0.79
N ASP A 125 -4.96 17.79 -0.26
CA ASP A 125 -5.26 17.52 1.16
C ASP A 125 -4.36 16.40 1.69
N PRO A 126 -3.11 16.72 2.12
CA PRO A 126 -2.15 15.72 2.54
C PRO A 126 -2.62 14.94 3.77
N HIS A 127 -2.57 13.62 3.69
CA HIS A 127 -2.88 12.73 4.78
C HIS A 127 -1.95 12.96 5.98
N ARG A 128 -2.54 12.91 7.18
CA ARG A 128 -1.82 12.96 8.46
C ARG A 128 -2.25 11.80 9.33
N TRP A 129 -1.28 11.19 10.01
CA TRP A 129 -1.59 10.09 10.94
C TRP A 129 -2.49 10.56 12.08
N GLY A 130 -3.64 9.91 12.20
CA GLY A 130 -4.52 10.06 13.34
C GLY A 130 -3.97 9.39 14.61
N LEU A 131 -4.57 9.69 15.76
CA LEU A 131 -4.15 9.18 17.08
C LEU A 131 -4.01 7.66 17.13
N ARG A 132 -4.90 6.92 16.47
CA ARG A 132 -4.85 5.44 16.43
C ARG A 132 -3.53 4.94 15.82
N VAL A 133 -3.11 5.52 14.69
CA VAL A 133 -1.87 5.15 14.01
C VAL A 133 -0.66 5.50 14.86
N LEU A 134 -0.67 6.66 15.52
CA LEU A 134 0.40 7.06 16.45
C LEU A 134 0.53 6.11 17.64
N LEU A 135 -0.58 5.67 18.23
CA LEU A 135 -0.59 4.69 19.32
C LEU A 135 -0.07 3.33 18.86
N ILE A 136 -0.49 2.86 17.68
CA ILE A 136 -0.01 1.61 17.07
C ILE A 136 1.51 1.70 16.86
N ARG A 137 2.00 2.76 16.22
CA ARG A 137 3.44 2.99 16.02
C ARG A 137 4.21 2.97 17.33
N ARG A 138 3.70 3.64 18.38
CA ARG A 138 4.31 3.63 19.70
C ARG A 138 4.35 2.23 20.33
N LEU A 139 3.29 1.44 20.19
CA LEU A 139 3.23 0.06 20.69
C LEU A 139 4.31 -0.82 20.05
N PHE A 140 4.60 -0.59 18.76
CA PHE A 140 5.60 -1.32 18.00
C PHE A 140 6.99 -0.67 17.97
N GLY A 141 7.21 0.42 18.73
CA GLY A 141 8.51 1.11 18.78
C GLY A 141 8.90 1.84 17.49
N LEU A 142 7.93 2.19 16.65
CA LEU A 142 8.14 2.91 15.38
C LEU A 142 8.10 4.43 15.58
N PRO A 143 8.77 5.22 14.70
CA PRO A 143 8.69 6.68 14.72
C PRO A 143 7.24 7.18 14.64
N THR A 144 6.92 8.23 15.39
CA THR A 144 5.60 8.87 15.40
C THR A 144 5.55 10.18 14.61
N THR A 145 6.66 10.52 13.96
CA THR A 145 6.79 11.65 13.05
C THR A 145 6.82 11.12 11.62
N MET A 146 6.01 11.73 10.74
CA MET A 146 6.06 11.45 9.30
C MET A 146 7.35 12.02 8.71
N ALA A 147 7.97 11.26 7.81
CA ALA A 147 9.06 11.76 7.01
C ALA A 147 8.56 12.97 6.19
N PRO A 148 9.36 14.04 6.08
CA PRO A 148 9.04 15.08 5.11
C PRO A 148 9.07 14.48 3.71
N TRP A 149 8.21 15.03 2.84
CA TRP A 149 8.27 14.76 1.41
C TRP A 149 9.69 14.96 0.91
N SER A 150 10.26 13.94 0.26
CA SER A 150 11.59 14.04 -0.34
C SER A 150 11.46 14.73 -1.70
N ASP A 151 12.07 15.90 -1.85
CA ASP A 151 12.14 16.65 -3.11
C ASP A 151 13.24 16.10 -4.04
N THR A 152 13.18 14.82 -4.41
CA THR A 152 14.19 14.16 -5.28
C THR A 152 13.60 13.07 -6.18
#